data_AF-A0A951D1F3-F1
#
_entry.id   AF-A0A951D1F3-F1
#
_cell.length_a   1.000
_cell.length_b   1.000
_cell.length_c   1.000
_cell.angle_alpha   90.00
_cell.angle_beta   90.00
_cell.angle_gamma   90.00
#
_symmetry.space_group_name_H-M   'P 1'
#
loop_
_entity.id
_entity.type
_entity.pdbx_description
1 polymer ?
#
loop_
_entity_poly.entity_id
_entity_poly.type
_entity_poly.pdbx_seq_one_letter_code
_entity_poly.pdbx_strand_id
1 'polypeptide(L)'
;MGAGTGRVTLELASQAAEVVALDLNPRLLAALDCRAAALPVTTVCADAREFCLDRQFSLIVVPMQTLQLFGGPAGRAAFLRCAFAHLRP
;
A
#
# COMPACT_ATOMS: atom_id res chain seq x y z
N MET A 1 0.64 1.73 -1.41
CA MET A 1 1.77 0.78 -1.51
C MET A 1 3.03 1.42 -0.96
N GLY A 2 3.86 0.66 -0.24
CA GLY A 2 5.01 1.21 0.48
C GLY A 2 4.58 2.25 1.50
N ALA A 3 3.59 1.90 2.33
CA ALA A 3 2.92 2.82 3.22
C ALA A 3 3.86 3.46 4.26
N GLY A 4 4.96 2.79 4.59
CA GLY A 4 5.88 3.17 5.65
C GLY A 4 5.11 3.41 6.96
N THR A 5 5.43 4.50 7.65
CA THR A 5 4.71 4.92 8.87
C THR A 5 3.42 5.71 8.58
N GLY A 6 2.99 5.77 7.32
CA GLY A 6 1.63 6.17 6.95
C GLY A 6 1.39 7.62 6.59
N ARG A 7 2.40 8.45 6.26
CA ARG A 7 2.19 9.87 5.94
C ARG A 7 1.05 10.11 4.93
N VAL A 8 1.02 9.34 3.83
CA VAL A 8 -0.05 9.45 2.82
C VAL A 8 -1.29 8.65 3.22
N THR A 9 -1.10 7.47 3.84
CA THR A 9 -2.21 6.64 4.33
C THR A 9 -3.12 7.39 5.29
N LEU A 10 -2.54 8.07 6.28
CA LEU A 10 -3.27 8.78 7.33
C LEU A 10 -4.02 9.98 6.77
N GLU A 11 -3.42 10.70 5.81
CA GLU A 11 -4.10 11.81 5.13
C GLU A 11 -5.28 11.32 4.27
N LEU A 12 -5.12 10.22 3.55
CA LEU A 12 -6.25 9.65 2.79
C LEU A 12 -7.37 9.17 3.72
N ALA A 13 -7.02 8.52 4.83
CA ALA A 13 -7.98 7.99 5.78
C ALA A 13 -8.70 9.09 6.60
N SER A 14 -8.05 10.23 6.84
CA SER A 14 -8.68 11.38 7.52
C SER A 14 -9.78 12.03 6.67
N GLN A 15 -9.71 11.89 5.34
CA GLN A 15 -10.76 12.30 4.40
C GLN A 15 -11.88 11.24 4.27
N ALA A 16 -12.05 10.38 5.29
CA ALA A 16 -13.02 9.29 5.37
C ALA A 16 -12.90 8.20 4.30
N ALA A 17 -11.74 8.08 3.63
CA ALA A 17 -11.48 6.94 2.76
C ALA A 17 -11.13 5.69 3.59
N GLU A 18 -11.72 4.55 3.29
CA GLU A 18 -11.19 3.26 3.76
C GLU A 18 -9.87 2.97 3.04
N VAL A 19 -8.77 2.87 3.78
CA VAL A 19 -7.44 2.71 3.20
C VAL A 19 -6.83 1.38 3.60
N VAL A 20 -6.39 0.60 2.59
CA VAL A 20 -5.50 -0.55 2.82
C VAL A 20 -4.05 -0.11 2.60
N ALA A 21 -3.25 -0.21 3.65
CA ALA A 21 -1.85 0.17 3.69
C ALA A 21 -0.94 -1.06 3.62
N LEU A 22 -0.32 -1.26 2.46
CA LEU A 22 0.62 -2.35 2.23
C LEU A 22 2.07 -1.88 2.33
N ASP A 23 2.89 -2.60 3.10
CA ASP A 23 4.34 -2.43 3.18
C ASP A 23 5.02 -3.79 3.45
N LEU A 24 6.31 -3.91 3.10
CA LEU A 24 7.10 -5.13 3.37
C LEU A 24 7.61 -5.16 4.82
N ASN A 25 7.73 -3.99 5.47
CA ASN A 25 8.30 -3.90 6.81
C ASN A 25 7.23 -3.88 7.91
N PRO A 26 7.08 -4.97 8.71
CA PRO A 26 6.06 -5.05 9.74
C PRO A 26 6.23 -4.02 10.86
N ARG A 27 7.46 -3.54 11.12
CA ARG A 27 7.70 -2.49 12.14
C ARG A 27 7.15 -1.14 11.70
N LEU A 28 7.22 -0.82 10.41
CA LEU A 28 6.63 0.41 9.87
C LEU A 28 5.11 0.34 9.94
N LEU A 29 4.53 -0.83 9.63
CA LEU A 29 3.09 -1.06 9.74
C LEU A 29 2.61 -0.98 11.19
N ALA A 30 3.34 -1.52 12.16
CA ALA A 30 3.00 -1.36 13.58
C ALA A 30 3.00 0.12 14.01
N ALA A 31 4.00 0.89 13.57
CA ALA A 31 4.03 2.33 13.84
C ALA A 31 2.88 3.08 13.14
N LEU A 32 2.50 2.66 11.94
CA LEU A 32 1.33 3.20 11.23
C LEU A 32 0.03 2.87 11.98
N ASP A 33 -0.15 1.63 12.41
CA ASP A 33 -1.34 1.17 13.14
C ASP A 33 -1.55 1.98 14.43
N CYS A 34 -0.48 2.16 15.23
CA CYS A 34 -0.52 3.02 16.40
C CYS A 34 -0.90 4.49 16.08
N ARG A 35 -0.47 5.01 14.92
CA ARG A 35 -0.77 6.40 14.50
C ARG A 35 -2.15 6.55 13.86
N ALA A 36 -2.69 5.49 13.28
CA ALA A 36 -4.01 5.50 12.67
C ALA A 36 -5.11 5.74 13.72
N ALA A 37 -4.89 5.29 14.96
CA ALA A 37 -5.85 5.44 16.05
C ALA A 37 -7.25 4.96 15.65
N ALA A 38 -8.21 5.87 15.44
CA ALA A 38 -9.58 5.55 15.03
C ALA A 38 -9.84 5.67 13.51
N LEU A 39 -8.82 5.98 12.71
CA LEU A 39 -8.95 6.10 11.26
C LEU A 39 -9.18 4.72 10.61
N PRO A 40 -9.96 4.64 9.52
CA PRO A 40 -10.30 3.37 8.84
C PRO A 40 -9.13 2.86 7.97
N VAL A 41 -8.04 2.46 8.63
CA VAL A 41 -6.83 1.93 8.00
C VAL A 41 -6.70 0.44 8.30
N THR A 42 -6.53 -0.38 7.27
CA THR A 42 -6.11 -1.78 7.41
C THR A 42 -4.67 -1.93 6.96
N THR A 43 -3.81 -2.49 7.80
CA THR A 43 -2.40 -2.75 7.43
C THR A 43 -2.23 -4.16 6.87
N VAL A 44 -1.40 -4.30 5.83
CA VAL A 44 -1.09 -5.58 5.19
C VAL A 44 0.42 -5.68 5.01
N CYS A 45 1.04 -6.68 5.65
CA CYS A 45 2.46 -6.96 5.48
C CYS A 45 2.65 -7.92 4.30
N ALA A 46 3.07 -7.40 3.16
CA ALA A 46 3.26 -8.19 1.94
C ALA A 46 4.23 -7.51 0.97
N ASP A 47 4.76 -8.29 0.02
CA ASP A 47 5.49 -7.75 -1.11
C ASP A 47 4.53 -7.19 -2.17
N ALA A 48 4.71 -5.93 -2.53
CA ALA A 48 3.87 -5.26 -3.54
C ALA A 48 3.97 -5.90 -4.94
N ARG A 49 4.99 -6.73 -5.20
CA ARG A 49 5.21 -7.39 -6.50
C ARG A 49 4.37 -8.65 -6.69
N GLU A 50 3.83 -9.23 -5.61
CA GLU A 50 3.18 -10.55 -5.63
C GLU A 50 2.03 -10.72 -4.62
N PHE A 51 1.50 -9.63 -4.06
CA PHE A 51 0.37 -9.70 -3.14
C PHE A 51 -0.91 -10.19 -3.83
N CYS A 52 -1.77 -10.87 -3.07
CA CYS A 52 -3.09 -11.28 -3.52
C CYS A 52 -4.10 -10.99 -2.40
N LEU A 53 -5.02 -10.06 -2.67
CA LEU A 53 -6.09 -9.68 -1.76
C LEU A 53 -7.42 -9.95 -2.46
N ASP A 54 -8.39 -10.50 -1.73
CA ASP A 54 -9.76 -10.68 -2.22
C ASP A 54 -10.52 -9.34 -2.18
N ARG A 55 -9.93 -8.30 -2.77
CA ARG A 55 -10.44 -6.93 -2.79
C ARG A 55 -9.87 -6.17 -3.98
N GLN A 56 -10.73 -5.41 -4.65
CA GLN A 56 -10.34 -4.44 -5.68
C GLN A 56 -10.51 -3.00 -5.20
N PHE A 57 -9.62 -2.12 -5.67
CA PHE A 57 -9.49 -0.73 -5.27
C PHE A 57 -9.81 0.21 -6.44
N SER A 58 -10.48 1.33 -6.15
CA SER A 58 -10.67 2.41 -7.13
C SER A 58 -9.40 3.23 -7.35
N LEU A 59 -8.45 3.17 -6.42
CA LEU A 59 -7.18 3.89 -6.47
C LEU A 59 -6.07 3.08 -5.81
N ILE A 60 -4.95 2.94 -6.50
CA ILE A 60 -3.70 2.44 -5.93
C ILE A 60 -2.64 3.54 -6.06
N VAL A 61 -2.15 4.04 -4.92
CA VAL A 61 -1.07 5.02 -4.87
C VAL A 61 0.25 4.40 -4.44
N VAL A 62 1.33 4.80 -5.10
CA VAL A 62 2.72 4.45 -4.75
C VAL A 62 3.52 5.75 -4.62
N PRO A 63 3.42 6.45 -3.47
CA PRO A 63 4.10 7.72 -3.30
C PRO A 63 5.63 7.57 -3.33
N MET A 64 6.31 8.68 -3.65
CA MET A 64 7.77 8.80 -3.59
C MET A 64 8.48 7.83 -4.56
N GLN A 65 9.65 7.32 -4.16
CA GLN A 65 10.56 6.51 -4.96
C GLN A 65 10.37 5.00 -4.73
N THR A 66 9.29 4.56 -4.07
CA THR A 66 9.04 3.14 -3.76
C THR A 66 9.09 2.26 -5.01
N LEU A 67 8.56 2.73 -6.15
CA LEU A 67 8.61 2.00 -7.41
C LEU A 67 10.06 1.73 -7.89
N GLN A 68 11.02 2.59 -7.56
CA GLN A 68 12.42 2.44 -7.93
C GLN A 68 13.11 1.31 -7.15
N LEU A 69 12.57 0.93 -5.98
CA LEU A 69 13.12 -0.11 -5.11
C LEU A 69 12.81 -1.53 -5.59
N PHE A 70 11.97 -1.70 -6.62
CA PHE A 70 11.54 -3.02 -7.11
C PHE A 70 12.56 -3.72 -8.02
N GLY A 71 13.86 -3.53 -7.80
CA GLY A 71 14.90 -4.36 -8.42
C GLY A 71 14.95 -4.31 -9.95
N GLY A 72 14.70 -3.14 -10.55
CA GLY A 72 14.82 -2.93 -11.99
C GLY A 72 13.52 -3.21 -12.79
N PRO A 73 13.62 -3.34 -14.13
CA PRO A 73 12.45 -3.45 -15.01
C PRO A 73 11.54 -4.64 -14.68
N ALA A 74 12.09 -5.80 -14.36
CA ALA A 74 11.32 -7.01 -14.11
C ALA A 74 10.42 -6.87 -12.86
N GLY A 75 10.96 -6.37 -11.74
CA GLY A 75 10.16 -6.21 -10.53
C GLY A 75 9.18 -5.03 -10.62
N ARG A 76 9.49 -3.97 -11.36
CA ARG A 76 8.49 -2.93 -11.69
C ARG A 76 7.34 -3.48 -12.52
N ALA A 77 7.64 -4.32 -13.51
CA ALA A 77 6.61 -4.96 -14.32
C ALA A 77 5.74 -5.93 -13.49
N ALA A 78 6.36 -6.68 -12.55
CA ALA A 78 5.63 -7.53 -11.61
C ALA A 78 4.67 -6.71 -10.74
N PHE A 79 5.16 -5.62 -10.14
CA PHE A 79 4.32 -4.69 -9.39
C PHE A 79 3.17 -4.15 -10.23
N LEU A 80 3.42 -3.65 -11.44
CA LEU A 80 2.36 -3.06 -12.28
C LEU A 80 1.28 -4.09 -12.65
N ARG A 81 1.66 -5.34 -12.97
CA ARG A 81 0.69 -6.43 -13.20
C ARG A 81 -0.13 -6.72 -11.95
N CYS A 82 0.53 -6.81 -10.80
CA CYS A 82 -0.11 -7.08 -9.52
C CYS A 82 -1.09 -5.97 -9.15
N ALA A 83 -0.68 -4.70 -9.24
CA ALA A 83 -1.53 -3.55 -9.00
C ALA A 83 -2.73 -3.53 -9.97
N PHE A 84 -2.50 -3.77 -11.26
CA PHE A 84 -3.56 -3.81 -12.27
C PHE A 84 -4.62 -4.87 -11.97
N ALA A 85 -4.23 -6.06 -11.52
CA ALA A 85 -5.16 -7.12 -11.14
C ALA A 85 -6.08 -6.74 -9.96
N HIS A 86 -5.69 -5.76 -9.14
CA HIS A 86 -6.44 -5.28 -7.99
C HIS A 86 -7.10 -3.91 -8.21
N LEU A 87 -7.05 -3.35 -9.42
CA LEU A 87 -7.79 -2.15 -9.77
C LEU A 87 -9.20 -2.52 -10.24
N ARG A 88 -10.17 -1.70 -9.84
CA ARG A 88 -11.50 -1.73 -10.46
C ARG A 88 -11.42 -1.18 -11.89
N PRO A 89 -12.24 -1.69 -12.84
CA PRO A 89 -12.33 -1.15 -14.19
C PRO A 89 -12.67 0.35 -14.23
#